data_AF-A0A6N2YLC2-F1
#
_entry.id   AF-A0A6N2YLC2-F1
#
_cell.length_a   1.000
_cell.length_b   1.000
_cell.length_c   1.000
_cell.angle_alpha   90.00
_cell.angle_beta   90.00
_cell.angle_gamma   90.00
#
_symmetry.space_group_name_H-M   'P 1'
#
loop_
_entity.id
_entity.type
_entity.pdbx_description
1 polymer ?
#
loop_
_entity_poly.entity_id
_entity_poly.type
_entity_poly.pdbx_seq_one_letter_code
_entity_poly.pdbx_strand_id
1 'polypeptide(L)' 'MLNTIQKNIIIRALCIRKDAGEDPKNIIGNYHKLSSEEKMEILDEIGVKENKS' A
#
# COMPACT_ATOMS: atom_id res chain seq x y z
N MET A 1 -12.79 -7.47 -1.03
CA MET A 1 -13.26 -6.15 -1.50
C MET A 1 -13.14 -5.19 -0.34
N LEU A 2 -12.07 -4.42 -0.34
CA LEU A 2 -11.73 -3.50 0.73
C LEU A 2 -12.69 -2.31 0.74
N ASN A 3 -13.26 -1.99 1.91
CA ASN A 3 -14.08 -0.79 2.04
C ASN A 3 -13.22 0.46 1.79
N THR A 4 -13.74 1.45 1.06
CA THR A 4 -13.10 2.75 0.79
C THR A 4 -12.49 3.38 2.04
N ILE A 5 -13.15 3.29 3.20
CA ILE A 5 -12.61 3.83 4.46
C ILE A 5 -11.34 3.08 4.89
N GLN A 6 -11.35 1.75 4.83
CA GLN A 6 -10.19 0.93 5.19
C GLN A 6 -9.04 1.18 4.21
N LYS A 7 -9.34 1.28 2.91
CA LYS A 7 -8.37 1.62 1.87
C LYS A 7 -7.67 2.95 2.17
N ASN A 8 -8.45 4.00 2.44
CA ASN A 8 -7.92 5.33 2.75
C ASN A 8 -7.06 5.36 4.02
N ILE A 9 -7.41 4.59 5.05
CA ILE A 9 -6.61 4.46 6.28
C ILE A 9 -5.26 3.83 5.96
N ILE A 10 -5.25 2.73 5.18
CA ILE A 10 -4.03 2.02 4.83
C ILE A 10 -3.13 2.90 3.96
N ILE A 11 -3.68 3.61 2.98
CA ILE A 11 -2.95 4.55 2.14
C ILE A 11 -2.26 5.62 2.98
N ARG A 12 -2.97 6.27 3.89
CA ARG A 12 -2.37 7.28 4.78
C ARG A 12 -1.26 6.68 5.66
N ALA A 13 -1.48 5.48 6.19
CA ALA A 13 -0.49 4.79 7.02
C ALA A 13 0.77 4.41 6.24
N LEU A 14 0.64 4.07 4.95
CA LEU A 14 1.77 3.77 4.06
C LEU A 14 2.50 5.04 3.62
N CYS A 15 1.79 6.13 3.32
CA CYS A 15 2.42 7.42 3.00
C CYS A 15 3.27 7.94 4.15
N ILE A 16 2.77 7.91 5.40
CA ILE A 16 3.54 8.34 6.58
C ILE A 16 4.83 7.52 6.72
N ARG A 17 4.77 6.21 6.49
CA ARG A 17 5.94 5.34 6.57
C ARG A 17 6.93 5.56 5.42
N LYS A 18 6.42 5.83 4.21
CA LYS A 18 7.24 6.25 3.06
C LYS A 18 8.01 7.53 3.40
N ASP A 19 7.33 8.52 3.98
CA ASP A 19 7.95 9.79 4.38
C ASP A 19 8.97 9.61 5.52
N ALA A 20 8.82 8.57 6.34
CA ALA A 20 9.79 8.14 7.35
C ALA A 20 10.98 7.35 6.77
N GLY A 21 11.01 7.09 5.46
CA GLY A 21 12.08 6.35 4.77
C GLY A 21 11.89 4.82 4.75
N GLU A 22 10.73 4.32 5.17
CA GLU A 22 10.39 2.90 5.06
C GLU A 22 9.85 2.55 3.67
N ASP A 23 10.00 1.29 3.25
CA ASP A 23 9.49 0.80 1.97
C ASP A 23 8.03 0.31 2.08
N PRO A 24 7.06 0.96 1.41
CA PRO A 24 5.65 0.56 1.50
C PRO A 24 5.34 -0.83 0.95
N LYS A 25 6.14 -1.39 0.04
CA LYS A 25 5.92 -2.75 -0.51
C LYS A 25 6.23 -3.81 0.54
N ASN A 26 7.31 -3.62 1.31
CA ASN A 26 7.64 -4.48 2.43
C ASN A 26 6.55 -4.42 3.52
N ILE A 27 6.05 -3.22 3.82
CA ILE A 27 5.02 -3.02 4.85
C ILE A 27 3.68 -3.63 4.42
N ILE A 28 3.24 -3.38 3.19
CA ILE A 28 1.95 -3.91 2.71
C ILE A 28 1.97 -5.44 2.56
N GLY A 29 3.16 -6.03 2.38
CA GLY A 29 3.37 -7.48 2.42
C GLY A 29 2.82 -8.12 3.69
N ASN A 30 2.97 -7.46 4.84
CA ASN A 30 2.54 -7.94 6.16
C ASN A 30 1.01 -7.90 6.36
N TYR A 31 0.24 -7.30 5.45
CA TYR A 31 -1.22 -7.28 5.54
C TYR A 31 -1.78 -8.60 4.99
N HIS A 32 -1.77 -9.65 5.82
CA HIS A 32 -2.22 -11.00 5.43
C HIS A 32 -3.72 -11.08 5.06
N LYS A 33 -4.51 -10.09 5.46
CA LYS A 33 -5.96 -10.02 5.16
C LYS A 33 -6.29 -9.33 3.84
N LEU A 34 -5.29 -8.72 3.18
CA LEU A 34 -5.48 -8.11 1.86
C LEU A 34 -5.12 -9.12 0.78
N SER A 35 -5.95 -9.18 -0.26
CA SER A 35 -5.63 -9.93 -1.48
C SER A 35 -4.47 -9.26 -2.24
N SER A 36 -3.83 -9.99 -3.15
CA SER A 36 -2.78 -9.42 -4.00
C SER A 36 -3.28 -8.24 -4.85
N GLU A 37 -4.52 -8.31 -5.34
CA GLU A 37 -5.17 -7.20 -6.05
C GLU A 37 -5.33 -5.97 -5.16
N GLU A 38 -5.86 -6.14 -3.94
CA GLU A 38 -6.05 -5.03 -3.01
C GLU A 38 -4.73 -4.37 -2.63
N LYS A 39 -3.67 -5.16 -2.45
CA LYS A 39 -2.32 -4.64 -2.20
C LYS A 39 -1.81 -3.84 -3.40
N MET A 40 -1.98 -4.36 -4.61
CA MET A 40 -1.54 -3.70 -5.84
C MET A 40 -2.27 -2.38 -6.07
N GLU A 41 -3.59 -2.34 -5.86
CA GLU A 41 -4.36 -1.09 -5.97
C GLU A 41 -3.88 -0.02 -4.99
N ILE A 42 -3.61 -0.40 -3.73
CA ILE A 42 -3.11 0.53 -2.71
C ILE A 42 -1.71 1.04 -3.10
N LEU A 43 -0.83 0.17 -3.60
CA LEU A 43 0.51 0.52 -4.04
C LEU A 43 0.51 1.48 -5.25
N ASP A 44 -0.39 1.27 -6.21
CA ASP A 44 -0.56 2.16 -7.36
C ASP A 44 -1.04 3.55 -6.91
N GLU A 45 -1.96 3.60 -5.96
CA GLU A 45 -2.53 4.86 -5.44
C GLU A 45 -1.52 5.72 -4.65
N ILE A 46 -0.53 5.10 -3.99
CA ILE A 46 0.58 5.82 -3.34
C ILE A 46 1.74 6.16 -4.30
N GLY A 47 1.57 5.87 -5.60
CA GLY A 47 2.57 6.14 -6.63
C GLY A 47 3.83 5.28 -6.51
N VAL A 48 3.74 4.13 -5.85
CA VAL A 48 4.84 3.16 -5.71
C VAL A 48 4.68 2.13 -6.82
N LYS A 49 4.99 2.52 -8.06
CA LYS A 49 5.04 1.60 -9.18
C LYS A 49 6.28 0.72 -9.07
N GLU A 50 6.18 -0.57 -9.40
CA GLU A 50 7.37 -1.29 -9.84
C GLU A 50 7.89 -0.56 -11.07
N ASN A 51 9.06 0.09 -10.94
CA ASN A 51 9.87 0.40 -12.10
C ASN A 51 10.19 -0.95 -12.76
N LYS A 52 9.39 -1.34 -13.76
CA LYS A 52 9.84 -2.28 -14.78
C LYS A 52 10.88 -1.51 -15.60
N SER A 53 12.15 -1.65 -15.18
CA SER A 53 13.31 -1.41 -16.04
C SER A 53 13.35 -2.43 -17.17
#